data_AF-A0A0R3R2L3-F1
#
_entry.id   AF-A0A0R3R2L3-F1
#
_cell.length_a   1.000
_cell.length_b   1.000
_cell.length_c   1.000
_cell.angle_alpha   90.00
_cell.angle_beta   90.00
_cell.angle_gamma   90.00
#
_symmetry.space_group_name_H-M   'P 1'
#
loop_
_entity.id
_entity.type
_entity.pdbx_description
1 polymer ?
#
loop_
_entity_poly.entity_id
_entity_poly.type
_entity_poly.pdbx_seq_one_letter_code
_entity_poly.pdbx_strand_id
1 'polypeptide(L)'
;LANVSLYGAVVVNLLITMNRYCALAYPLKYHNFWSIPKARRAGIIAYLLGFLPCLPNILGPCTPIFNAKLNYCWTYSDTTCGQFNSVFDVIIVTSSSVIMGCINFATFIKMRNHYKVGLKVII
;
A
#
# COMPACT_ATOMS: atom_id res chain seq x y z
N LEU A 1 -15.69 1.03 -8.98
CA LEU A 1 -14.51 1.88 -9.25
C LEU A 1 -13.73 2.21 -7.97
N ALA A 2 -14.38 2.59 -6.87
CA ALA A 2 -13.72 2.97 -5.62
C ALA A 2 -12.73 1.92 -5.05
N ASN A 3 -13.09 0.63 -5.07
CA ASN A 3 -12.23 -0.43 -4.54
C ASN A 3 -10.93 -0.61 -5.36
N VAL A 4 -10.97 -0.40 -6.69
CA VAL A 4 -9.77 -0.49 -7.54
C VAL A 4 -8.73 0.54 -7.11
N SER A 5 -9.18 1.79 -6.93
CA SER A 5 -8.33 2.88 -6.49
C SER A 5 -7.76 2.62 -5.10
N LEU A 6 -8.50 1.95 -4.22
CA LEU A 6 -8.05 1.56 -2.90
C LEU A 6 -6.87 0.56 -2.97
N TYR A 7 -7.04 -0.60 -3.60
CA TYR A 7 -5.97 -1.62 -3.62
C TYR A 7 -4.73 -1.12 -4.36
N GLY A 8 -4.92 -0.46 -5.51
CA GLY A 8 -3.82 0.13 -6.25
C GLY A 8 -3.04 1.12 -5.40
N ALA A 9 -3.73 2.01 -4.67
CA ALA A 9 -3.09 2.95 -3.76
C ALA A 9 -2.35 2.24 -2.62
N VAL A 10 -2.93 1.22 -1.99
CA VAL A 10 -2.29 0.49 -0.88
C VAL A 10 -1.00 -0.18 -1.34
N VAL A 11 -1.01 -0.89 -2.46
CA VAL A 11 0.19 -1.58 -2.98
C VAL A 11 1.25 -0.58 -3.42
N VAL A 12 0.86 0.50 -4.10
CA VAL A 12 1.81 1.55 -4.53
C VAL A 12 2.45 2.23 -3.30
N ASN A 13 1.68 2.53 -2.25
CA ASN A 13 2.24 3.11 -1.02
C ASN A 13 3.23 2.14 -0.35
N LEU A 14 2.93 0.84 -0.32
CA LEU A 14 3.86 -0.17 0.19
C LEU A 14 5.18 -0.17 -0.60
N LEU A 15 5.11 -0.11 -1.93
CA LEU A 15 6.30 -0.02 -2.79
C LEU A 15 7.09 1.28 -2.55
N ILE A 16 6.42 2.42 -2.35
CA ILE A 16 7.08 3.69 -2.02
C ILE A 16 7.83 3.59 -0.69
N THR A 17 7.18 3.02 0.33
CA THR A 17 7.79 2.82 1.65
C THR A 17 9.01 1.88 1.57
N MET A 18 8.90 0.77 0.82
CA MET A 18 10.05 -0.11 0.56
C MET A 18 11.18 0.60 -0.19
N ASN A 19 10.85 1.36 -1.23
CA ASN A 19 11.82 2.12 -2.03
C ASN A 19 12.62 3.10 -1.15
N ARG A 20 11.93 3.86 -0.30
CA ARG A 20 12.57 4.80 0.65
C ARG A 20 13.49 4.08 1.63
N TYR A 21 13.05 2.96 2.19
CA TYR A 21 13.88 2.16 3.07
C TYR A 21 15.14 1.64 2.36
N CYS A 22 15.01 1.10 1.14
CA CYS A 22 16.14 0.61 0.36
C CYS A 22 17.17 1.70 0.05
N ALA A 23 16.72 2.92 -0.25
CA ALA A 23 17.61 4.06 -0.51
C ALA A 23 18.50 4.39 0.68
N LEU A 24 17.94 4.33 1.89
CA LEU A 24 18.65 4.67 3.12
C LEU A 24 19.45 3.49 3.70
N ALA A 25 18.92 2.27 3.64
CA ALA A 25 19.55 1.09 4.19
C ALA A 25 20.68 0.54 3.29
N TYR A 26 20.57 0.70 1.98
CA TYR A 26 21.47 0.10 0.99
C TYR A 26 21.86 1.08 -0.15
N PRO A 27 22.42 2.26 0.15
CA PRO A 27 22.66 3.31 -0.84
C PRO A 27 23.50 2.84 -2.03
N LEU A 28 24.54 2.03 -1.80
CA LEU A 28 25.43 1.51 -2.86
C LEU A 28 24.75 0.50 -3.80
N LYS A 29 23.72 -0.21 -3.33
CA LYS A 29 22.99 -1.21 -4.11
C LYS A 29 21.62 -0.71 -4.56
N TYR A 30 21.20 0.48 -4.14
CA TYR A 30 19.87 1.02 -4.39
C TYR A 30 19.53 1.06 -5.89
N HIS A 31 20.46 1.52 -6.73
CA HIS A 31 20.23 1.59 -8.17
C HIS A 31 19.98 0.22 -8.81
N ASN A 32 20.55 -0.85 -8.26
CA ASN A 32 20.33 -2.21 -8.75
C ASN A 32 18.90 -2.69 -8.45
N PHE A 33 18.35 -2.32 -7.30
CA PHE A 33 16.98 -2.65 -6.91
C PHE A 33 15.94 -1.73 -7.57
N TRP A 34 16.19 -0.41 -7.56
CA TRP A 34 15.23 0.64 -7.87
C TRP A 34 15.75 1.65 -8.91
N SER A 35 16.17 1.17 -10.08
CA SER A 35 16.38 2.07 -11.22
C SER A 35 15.05 2.65 -11.70
N ILE A 36 15.06 3.86 -12.28
CA ILE A 36 13.87 4.54 -12.81
C ILE A 36 12.97 3.61 -13.66
N PRO A 37 13.50 2.86 -14.65
CA PRO A 37 12.65 1.97 -15.45
C PRO A 37 12.08 0.80 -14.63
N LYS A 38 12.81 0.25 -13.65
CA LYS A 38 12.32 -0.81 -12.76
C LYS A 38 11.19 -0.30 -11.86
N ALA A 39 11.39 0.86 -11.23
CA ALA A 39 10.40 1.50 -10.37
C ALA A 39 9.11 1.82 -11.16
N ARG A 40 9.23 2.37 -12.37
CA ARG A 40 8.08 2.64 -13.24
C ARG A 40 7.30 1.37 -13.59
N ARG A 41 7.99 0.29 -13.97
CA ARG A 41 7.35 -1.01 -14.25
C ARG A 41 6.65 -1.56 -13.02
N ALA A 42 7.30 -1.52 -11.86
CA ALA A 42 6.71 -1.98 -10.60
C ALA A 42 5.43 -1.21 -10.25
N GLY A 43 5.41 0.11 -10.42
CA GLY A 43 4.22 0.94 -10.19
C GLY A 43 3.06 0.60 -11.14
N ILE A 44 3.34 0.42 -12.44
CA ILE A 44 2.32 0.02 -13.42
C ILE A 44 1.75 -1.37 -13.10
N ILE A 45 2.62 -2.34 -12.81
CA ILE A 45 2.22 -3.71 -12.45
C ILE A 45 1.39 -3.69 -11.17
N ALA A 46 1.83 -2.97 -10.12
CA ALA A 46 1.10 -2.86 -8.86
C ALA A 46 -0.29 -2.27 -9.04
N TYR A 47 -0.41 -1.21 -9.85
CA TYR A 47 -1.70 -0.60 -10.13
C TYR A 47 -2.63 -1.58 -10.87
N LEU A 48 -2.12 -2.29 -11.87
CA LEU A 48 -2.89 -3.32 -12.61
C LEU A 48 -3.29 -4.50 -11.72
N LEU A 49 -2.41 -4.97 -10.83
CA LEU A 49 -2.73 -6.02 -9.86
C LEU A 49 -3.86 -5.58 -8.91
N GLY A 50 -3.96 -4.29 -8.61
CA GLY A 50 -5.07 -3.72 -7.84
C GLY A 50 -6.45 -3.90 -8.50
N PHE A 51 -6.52 -4.24 -9.79
CA PHE A 51 -7.79 -4.58 -10.46
C PHE A 51 -8.26 -6.01 -10.19
N LEU A 52 -7.35 -6.95 -9.89
CA LEU A 52 -7.70 -8.37 -9.74
C LEU A 52 -8.78 -8.61 -8.68
N PRO A 53 -8.71 -8.00 -7.47
CA PRO A 53 -9.75 -8.19 -6.47
C PRO A 53 -11.10 -7.56 -6.84
N CYS A 54 -11.14 -6.73 -7.89
CA CYS A 54 -12.37 -6.10 -8.35
C CYS A 54 -13.15 -6.94 -9.36
N LEU A 55 -12.57 -8.03 -9.89
CA LEU A 55 -13.22 -8.92 -10.85
C LEU A 55 -14.55 -9.52 -10.35
N PRO A 56 -14.70 -9.92 -9.06
CA PRO A 56 -15.99 -10.43 -8.56
C PRO A 56 -17.15 -9.44 -8.69
N ASN A 57 -16.87 -8.13 -8.74
CA ASN A 57 -17.91 -7.10 -8.93
C ASN A 57 -18.56 -7.15 -10.32
N ILE A 58 -17.95 -7.83 -11.29
CA ILE A 58 -18.53 -8.03 -12.62
C ILE A 58 -19.70 -9.03 -12.55
N LEU A 59 -19.66 -9.95 -11.56
CA LEU A 59 -20.62 -11.05 -11.44
C LEU A 59 -21.81 -10.73 -10.51
N GLY A 60 -21.77 -9.63 -9.77
CA GLY A 60 -22.85 -9.22 -8.87
C GLY A 60 -22.51 -8.01 -7.98
N PRO A 61 -23.45 -7.53 -7.16
CA PRO A 61 -23.26 -6.35 -6.30
C PRO A 61 -22.38 -6.68 -5.07
N CYS A 62 -21.07 -6.77 -5.28
CA CYS A 62 -20.07 -7.02 -4.23
C CYS A 62 -19.33 -5.76 -3.76
N THR A 63 -19.58 -4.62 -4.41
CA THR A 63 -18.99 -3.33 -4.04
C THR A 63 -19.72 -2.70 -2.86
N PRO A 64 -19.01 -1.91 -2.03
CA PRO A 64 -19.66 -1.09 -1.02
C PRO A 64 -20.57 -0.06 -1.69
N ILE A 65 -21.79 0.09 -1.18
CA ILE A 65 -22.80 1.06 -1.63
C ILE A 65 -22.92 2.15 -0.57
N PHE A 66 -22.96 3.41 -1.00
CA PHE A 66 -23.16 4.52 -0.09
C PHE A 66 -24.61 4.56 0.41
N ASN A 67 -24.81 4.38 1.72
CA ASN A 67 -26.13 4.39 2.32
C ASN A 67 -26.47 5.77 2.88
N ALA A 68 -27.07 6.61 2.04
CA ALA A 68 -27.49 7.96 2.40
C ALA A 68 -28.74 8.02 3.30
N LYS A 69 -29.48 6.91 3.46
CA LYS A 69 -30.77 6.88 4.16
C LYS A 69 -30.67 6.49 5.64
N LEU A 70 -29.67 5.69 6.00
CA LEU A 70 -29.50 5.19 7.36
C LEU A 70 -28.35 5.89 8.09
N ASN A 71 -27.12 5.69 7.61
CA ASN A 71 -25.93 5.98 8.43
C ASN A 71 -24.88 6.88 7.75
N TYR A 72 -25.13 7.34 6.51
CA TYR A 72 -24.14 8.08 5.70
C TYR A 72 -22.78 7.34 5.59
N CYS A 73 -22.82 6.01 5.59
CA CYS A 73 -21.64 5.15 5.52
C CYS A 73 -21.63 4.32 4.23
N TRP A 74 -20.44 3.91 3.82
CA TRP A 74 -20.25 2.88 2.81
C TRP A 74 -20.41 1.52 3.47
N THR A 75 -21.34 0.71 2.96
CA THR A 75 -21.62 -0.62 3.51
C THR A 75 -21.62 -1.65 2.39
N TYR A 76 -21.05 -2.83 2.65
CA TYR A 76 -21.14 -3.96 1.74
C TYR A 76 -22.57 -4.53 1.77
N SER A 77 -23.00 -5.07 0.64
CA SER A 77 -24.25 -5.82 0.56
C SER A 77 -24.13 -7.13 1.33
N ASP A 78 -25.23 -7.61 1.93
CA ASP A 78 -25.27 -8.84 2.73
C ASP A 78 -25.28 -10.14 1.88
N THR A 79 -24.68 -10.06 0.69
CA THR A 79 -24.47 -11.22 -0.17
C THR A 79 -23.15 -11.90 0.20
N THR A 80 -23.01 -13.19 -0.09
CA THR A 80 -21.75 -13.94 0.12
C THR A 80 -20.54 -13.23 -0.49
N CYS A 81 -20.72 -12.63 -1.67
CA CYS A 81 -19.66 -11.89 -2.35
C CYS A 81 -19.34 -10.55 -1.68
N GLY A 82 -20.35 -9.82 -1.18
CA GLY A 82 -20.16 -8.59 -0.42
C GLY A 82 -19.45 -8.84 0.92
N GLN A 83 -19.81 -9.90 1.64
CA GLN A 83 -19.16 -10.32 2.88
C GLN A 83 -17.69 -10.72 2.64
N PHE A 84 -17.42 -11.52 1.60
CA PHE A 84 -16.06 -11.90 1.23
C PHE A 84 -15.19 -10.68 0.91
N ASN A 85 -15.72 -9.74 0.10
CA ASN A 85 -15.00 -8.52 -0.27
C ASN A 85 -14.75 -7.61 0.94
N SER A 86 -15.70 -7.52 1.87
CA SER A 86 -15.52 -6.78 3.13
C SER A 86 -14.35 -7.31 3.96
N VAL A 87 -14.30 -8.64 4.16
CA VAL A 87 -13.21 -9.29 4.91
C VAL A 87 -11.87 -9.09 4.19
N PHE A 88 -11.85 -9.27 2.87
CA PHE A 88 -10.65 -9.08 2.06
C PHE A 88 -10.09 -7.65 2.17
N ASP A 89 -10.96 -6.65 2.11
CA ASP A 89 -10.58 -5.23 2.20
C ASP A 89 -9.96 -4.89 3.54
N VAL A 90 -10.59 -5.36 4.62
CA VAL A 90 -10.06 -5.20 5.98
C VAL A 90 -8.69 -5.84 6.09
N ILE A 91 -8.51 -7.09 5.62
CA ILE A 91 -7.25 -7.81 5.73
C ILE A 91 -6.14 -7.10 4.94
N ILE A 92 -6.36 -6.76 3.66
CA ILE A 92 -5.34 -6.14 2.82
C ILE A 92 -4.94 -4.77 3.35
N VAL A 93 -5.91 -3.92 3.69
CA VAL A 93 -5.63 -2.56 4.15
C VAL A 93 -4.91 -2.58 5.49
N THR A 94 -5.37 -3.40 6.44
CA THR A 94 -4.76 -3.45 7.78
C THR A 94 -3.36 -4.06 7.74
N SER A 95 -3.19 -5.22 7.10
CA SER A 95 -1.88 -5.87 7.00
C SER A 95 -0.86 -4.99 6.28
N SER A 96 -1.24 -4.37 5.15
CA SER A 96 -0.35 -3.48 4.42
C SER A 96 0.01 -2.24 5.25
N SER A 97 -0.96 -1.65 5.96
CA SER A 97 -0.73 -0.51 6.85
C SER A 97 0.25 -0.84 7.97
N VAL A 98 0.11 -2.02 8.60
CA VAL A 98 1.04 -2.50 9.63
C VAL A 98 2.45 -2.68 9.05
N ILE A 99 2.58 -3.33 7.90
CA ILE A 99 3.87 -3.54 7.23
C ILE A 99 4.52 -2.19 6.89
N MET A 100 3.76 -1.26 6.31
CA MET A 100 4.24 0.10 6.00
C MET A 100 4.71 0.83 7.26
N GLY A 101 3.94 0.74 8.35
CA GLY A 101 4.31 1.30 9.65
C GLY A 101 5.65 0.77 10.16
N CYS A 102 5.84 -0.55 10.12
CA CYS A 102 7.09 -1.20 10.53
C CYS A 102 8.28 -0.74 9.68
N ILE A 103 8.14 -0.72 8.35
CA ILE A 103 9.22 -0.28 7.44
C ILE A 103 9.54 1.21 7.63
N ASN A 104 8.53 2.06 7.78
CA ASN A 104 8.72 3.49 8.04
C ASN A 104 9.42 3.71 9.38
N PHE A 105 9.07 2.96 10.42
CA PHE A 105 9.77 3.02 11.70
C PHE A 105 11.24 2.59 11.58
N ALA A 106 11.52 1.48 10.88
CA ALA A 106 12.89 1.06 10.60
C ALA A 106 13.68 2.12 9.81
N THR A 107 13.02 2.76 8.84
CA THR A 107 13.57 3.88 8.06
C THR A 107 13.92 5.07 8.97
N PHE A 108 13.03 5.44 9.88
CA PHE A 108 13.28 6.50 10.86
C PHE A 108 14.49 6.21 11.75
N ILE A 109 14.64 4.98 12.26
CA ILE A 109 15.81 4.59 13.05
C ILE A 109 17.10 4.72 12.24
N LYS A 110 17.10 4.29 10.97
CA LYS A 110 18.25 4.46 10.07
C LYS A 110 18.60 5.94 9.87
N MET A 111 17.62 6.79 9.60
CA MET A 111 17.83 8.24 9.45
C MET A 111 18.43 8.86 10.71
N ARG A 112 17.89 8.53 11.89
CA ARG A 112 18.39 9.02 13.18
C ARG A 112 19.84 8.61 13.42
N ASN A 113 20.20 7.38 13.09
CA ASN A 113 21.57 6.89 13.25
C ASN A 113 22.55 7.58 12.29
N HIS A 114 22.17 7.80 11.03
CA HIS A 114 22.96 8.59 10.08
C HIS A 114 23.19 10.02 10.59
N TYR A 115 22.16 10.68 11.10
CA TYR A 115 22.28 12.03 11.65
C TYR A 115 23.23 12.09 12.85
N LYS A 116 23.15 11.12 13.78
CA LYS A 116 24.06 11.03 14.94
C LYS A 116 25.53 10.88 14.52
N VAL A 117 25.81 10.07 13.50
CA VAL A 117 27.18 9.89 12.99
C VAL A 117 27.68 11.16 12.32
N GLY A 118 26.85 11.81 11.49
CA GLY A 118 27.19 13.08 10.87
C GLY A 118 27.53 14.17 11.89
N LEU A 119 26.78 14.25 12.99
CA LEU A 119 27.06 15.19 14.07
C LEU A 119 28.41 14.91 14.76
N LYS A 120 28.77 13.64 14.94
CA LYS A 120 30.07 13.23 15.51
C LYS A 120 31.28 13.49 14.62
N VAL A 121 31.08 13.66 13.30
CA VAL A 121 32.17 13.97 12.36
C VAL A 121 32.44 15.48 12.30
N ILE A 122 31.45 16.30 12.69
CA ILE A 122 31.53 17.76 12.64
C ILE A 122 32.07 18.37 13.95
N ILE A 123 31.93 17.67 15.08
CA ILE A 123 32.46 18.04 16.40
C ILE A 123 33.82 17.39 16.58
#